data_AF-A0A315Y5Y2-F1
#
_entry.id   AF-A0A315Y5Y2-F1
#
_cell.length_a   1.000
_cell.length_b   1.000
_cell.length_c   1.000
_cell.angle_alpha   90.00
_cell.angle_beta   90.00
_cell.angle_gamma   90.00
#
_symmetry.space_group_name_H-M   'P 1'
#
loop_
_entity.id
_entity.type
_entity.pdbx_description
1 polymer ?
#
loop_
_entity_poly.entity_id
_entity_poly.type
_entity_poly.pdbx_seq_one_letter_code
_entity_poly.pdbx_strand_id
1 'polypeptide(L)'
;MNDLENGIRHAAAEYGFKDIETCIKWLVTSPLTRQEVEILASHLTIGETYFFREIKYFEILEKHIIPELIRSRSGNEKYIRIWSAGCATGEEPYSIAILLDKMIPDLKEWNITILATDINPHFLRKAQDGLYSEWSFRGSPSWIRKYFTRTKEGFSILPEIKKMVTFSYHNLAEDAYPTLLNNTNGMDIILCRNVLMYFSQERAKQVAQALYLCLVDNGWLAVSPVETSHVLFSQFAAINFPDAIFYKKDISKSQRIEEFPEDNPVQKEIRTAPIGLVPEQIIIAVPEKKIEPKEEKIPGSEYNEVMALYVQGKYMRVTEILTDLVSHDNDTKAMILLSKAYANYGKSAQALEWCEKALAIDSLDSCSHYLHSIILQERGHVEEAIKSLKRAIYLDQDFVLAHFALGNFCRQIGKIKESNRHFENVLALLGKRRNDEILPESEGITAGRLFEIITTMKGKEMGHDITGR
;
A
#
# COMPACT_ATOMS: atom_id res chain seq x y z
N MET A 1 -10.10 7.95 -30.54
CA MET A 1 -9.06 8.96 -30.88
C MET A 1 -9.28 10.28 -30.13
N ASN A 2 -10.52 10.76 -29.97
CA ASN A 2 -10.78 12.06 -29.32
C ASN A 2 -10.41 12.16 -27.82
N ASP A 3 -10.63 11.12 -27.00
CA ASP A 3 -10.45 11.27 -25.53
C ASP A 3 -8.99 11.41 -25.11
N LEU A 4 -8.08 10.62 -25.71
CA LEU A 4 -6.64 10.73 -25.48
C LEU A 4 -6.12 12.11 -25.94
N GLU A 5 -6.52 12.54 -27.14
CA GLU A 5 -6.13 13.84 -27.67
C GLU A 5 -6.63 14.99 -26.79
N ASN A 6 -7.89 14.91 -26.32
CA ASN A 6 -8.45 15.90 -25.39
C ASN A 6 -7.72 15.89 -24.05
N GLY A 7 -7.40 14.72 -23.50
CA GLY A 7 -6.65 14.61 -22.25
C GLY A 7 -5.25 15.21 -22.37
N ILE A 8 -4.52 14.90 -23.44
CA ILE A 8 -3.21 15.50 -23.72
C ILE A 8 -3.34 17.01 -23.94
N ARG A 9 -4.41 17.49 -24.60
CA ARG A 9 -4.65 18.92 -24.81
C ARG A 9 -4.82 19.68 -23.49
N HIS A 10 -5.55 19.12 -22.52
CA HIS A 10 -5.67 19.72 -21.19
C HIS A 10 -4.34 19.69 -20.42
N ALA A 11 -3.63 18.57 -20.46
CA ALA A 11 -2.31 18.46 -19.85
C ALA A 11 -1.30 19.45 -20.46
N ALA A 12 -1.30 19.61 -21.79
CA ALA A 12 -0.44 20.55 -22.51
C ALA A 12 -0.62 21.99 -22.00
N ALA A 13 -1.85 22.41 -21.73
CA ALA A 13 -2.13 23.73 -21.17
C ALA A 13 -1.55 23.90 -19.76
N GLU A 14 -1.63 22.86 -18.93
CA GLU A 14 -1.09 22.88 -17.55
C GLU A 14 0.45 22.86 -17.52
N TYR A 15 1.09 22.20 -18.49
CA TYR A 15 2.54 22.29 -18.72
C TYR A 15 2.98 23.64 -19.31
N GLY A 16 2.06 24.47 -19.80
CA GLY A 16 2.37 25.73 -20.46
C GLY A 16 2.74 25.62 -21.95
N PHE A 17 2.48 24.47 -22.60
CA PHE A 17 2.60 24.35 -24.06
C PHE A 17 1.44 25.05 -24.76
N LYS A 18 1.74 25.72 -25.88
CA LYS A 18 0.74 26.44 -26.70
C LYS A 18 0.04 25.54 -27.72
N ASP A 19 0.64 24.40 -28.05
CA ASP A 19 0.13 23.45 -29.02
C ASP A 19 0.40 22.01 -28.57
N ILE A 20 -0.50 21.12 -28.98
CA ILE A 20 -0.47 19.71 -28.60
C ILE A 20 0.73 18.97 -29.23
N GLU A 21 1.15 19.35 -30.43
CA GLU A 21 2.24 18.66 -31.15
C GLU A 21 3.58 18.83 -30.43
N THR A 22 3.88 20.04 -29.96
CA THR A 22 5.08 20.34 -29.19
C THR A 22 5.05 19.62 -27.84
N CYS A 23 3.90 19.58 -27.18
CA CYS A 23 3.73 18.80 -25.94
C CYS A 23 3.98 17.31 -26.18
N ILE A 24 3.38 16.71 -27.23
CA ILE A 24 3.59 15.29 -27.57
C ILE A 24 5.06 15.02 -27.88
N LYS A 25 5.73 15.87 -28.67
CA LYS A 25 7.17 15.71 -28.95
C LYS A 25 7.97 15.69 -27.67
N TRP A 26 7.74 16.65 -26.77
CA TRP A 26 8.41 16.70 -25.48
C TRP A 26 8.14 15.45 -24.62
N LEU A 27 6.87 15.02 -24.50
CA LEU A 27 6.46 13.84 -23.74
C LEU A 27 7.19 12.56 -24.19
N VAL A 28 7.50 12.44 -25.48
CA VAL A 28 8.15 11.26 -26.07
C VAL A 28 9.69 11.35 -25.98
N THR A 29 10.27 12.55 -25.92
CA THR A 29 11.73 12.76 -25.95
C THR A 29 12.35 13.01 -24.59
N SER A 30 11.57 13.40 -23.59
CA SER A 30 12.06 13.80 -22.28
C SER A 30 11.60 12.82 -21.20
N PRO A 31 12.49 12.41 -20.27
CA PRO A 31 12.04 11.71 -19.08
C PRO A 31 11.13 12.64 -18.27
N LEU A 32 9.95 12.14 -17.91
CA LEU A 32 9.00 12.93 -17.13
C LEU A 32 9.37 12.89 -15.66
N THR A 33 9.30 14.05 -15.02
CA THR A 33 9.22 14.13 -13.57
C THR A 33 7.88 13.57 -13.10
N ARG A 34 7.80 13.20 -11.83
CA ARG A 34 6.55 12.72 -11.27
C ARG A 34 5.44 13.75 -11.29
N GLN A 35 5.73 15.00 -10.96
CA GLN A 35 4.73 16.05 -11.03
C GLN A 35 4.11 16.13 -12.42
N GLU A 36 4.91 15.92 -13.47
CA GLU A 36 4.42 15.85 -14.83
C GLU A 36 3.57 14.60 -15.07
N VAL A 37 3.97 13.43 -14.56
CA VAL A 37 3.13 12.22 -14.59
C VAL A 37 1.80 12.41 -13.85
N GLU A 38 1.78 13.13 -12.73
CA GLU A 38 0.55 13.43 -11.97
C GLU A 38 -0.40 14.36 -12.74
N ILE A 39 0.14 15.31 -13.50
CA ILE A 39 -0.63 16.14 -14.43
C ILE A 39 -1.23 15.26 -15.53
N LEU A 40 -0.45 14.34 -16.14
CA LEU A 40 -1.00 13.39 -17.10
C LEU A 40 -2.11 12.54 -16.48
N ALA A 41 -1.87 11.96 -15.30
CA ALA A 41 -2.86 11.15 -14.60
C ALA A 41 -4.16 11.93 -14.36
N SER A 42 -4.06 13.21 -14.00
CA SER A 42 -5.21 14.08 -13.76
C SER A 42 -6.17 14.19 -14.96
N HIS A 43 -5.64 14.12 -16.18
CA HIS A 43 -6.41 14.29 -17.42
C HIS A 43 -6.63 13.00 -18.22
N LEU A 44 -5.84 11.95 -17.96
CA LEU A 44 -5.87 10.70 -18.73
C LEU A 44 -6.56 9.53 -18.01
N THR A 45 -6.69 9.57 -16.68
CA THR A 45 -7.36 8.48 -15.95
C THR A 45 -8.88 8.60 -16.04
N ILE A 46 -9.57 7.46 -16.06
CA ILE A 46 -11.03 7.40 -16.06
C ILE A 46 -11.51 7.22 -14.61
N GLY A 47 -12.25 8.21 -14.09
CA GLY A 47 -12.73 8.25 -12.70
C GLY A 47 -14.19 7.85 -12.52
N GLU A 48 -14.74 7.01 -13.38
CA GLU A 48 -16.15 6.63 -13.30
C GLU A 48 -16.40 5.82 -12.02
N THR A 49 -17.15 6.38 -11.07
CA THR A 49 -17.50 5.71 -9.81
C THR A 49 -18.83 6.24 -9.26
N TYR A 50 -19.41 5.49 -8.32
CA TYR A 50 -20.66 5.81 -7.63
C TYR A 50 -20.83 5.03 -6.34
N PHE A 51 -21.67 5.57 -5.46
CA PHE A 51 -21.96 4.94 -4.18
C PHE A 51 -22.57 3.56 -4.39
N PHE A 52 -22.02 2.56 -3.68
CA PHE A 52 -22.44 1.17 -3.76
C PHE A 52 -22.42 0.58 -5.18
N ARG A 53 -21.45 1.01 -6.01
CA ARG A 53 -21.20 0.43 -7.35
C ARG A 53 -21.06 -1.09 -7.28
N GLU A 54 -21.74 -1.80 -8.19
CA GLU A 54 -21.90 -3.26 -8.15
C GLU A 54 -22.42 -3.73 -6.78
N ILE A 55 -23.64 -3.32 -6.43
CA ILE A 55 -24.28 -3.52 -5.13
C ILE A 55 -24.13 -4.93 -4.54
N LYS A 56 -24.06 -5.97 -5.39
CA LYS A 56 -23.82 -7.37 -4.97
C LYS A 56 -22.54 -7.56 -4.16
N TYR A 57 -21.47 -6.85 -4.48
CA TYR A 57 -20.23 -6.89 -3.69
C TYR A 57 -20.45 -6.33 -2.28
N PHE A 58 -21.18 -5.22 -2.15
CA PHE A 58 -21.51 -4.65 -0.86
C PHE A 58 -22.51 -5.51 -0.07
N GLU A 59 -23.47 -6.17 -0.73
CA GLU A 59 -24.36 -7.14 -0.10
C GLU A 59 -23.58 -8.34 0.48
N ILE A 60 -22.54 -8.80 -0.21
CA ILE A 60 -21.68 -9.89 0.25
C ILE A 60 -20.80 -9.44 1.42
N LEU A 61 -20.22 -8.24 1.33
CA LEU A 61 -19.51 -7.62 2.44
C LEU A 61 -20.41 -7.55 3.69
N GLU A 62 -21.65 -7.08 3.52
CA GLU A 62 -22.64 -6.92 4.59
C GLU A 62 -23.08 -8.26 5.21
N LYS A 63 -23.38 -9.26 4.38
CA LYS A 63 -24.02 -10.51 4.85
C LYS A 63 -23.04 -11.59 5.26
N HIS A 64 -21.82 -11.57 4.74
CA HIS A 64 -20.87 -12.67 4.89
C HIS A 64 -19.54 -12.24 5.49
N ILE A 65 -18.84 -11.28 4.85
CA ILE A 65 -17.42 -11.01 5.15
C ILE A 65 -17.26 -10.18 6.43
N ILE A 66 -17.91 -9.01 6.52
CA ILE A 66 -17.79 -8.13 7.68
C ILE A 66 -18.29 -8.81 8.97
N PRO A 67 -19.42 -9.55 8.99
CA PRO A 67 -19.85 -10.27 10.20
C PRO A 67 -18.88 -11.35 10.65
N GLU A 68 -18.22 -12.07 9.73
CA GLU A 68 -17.15 -13.03 10.05
C GLU A 68 -15.97 -12.32 10.73
N LEU A 69 -15.51 -11.20 10.16
CA LEU A 69 -14.43 -10.39 10.74
C LEU A 69 -14.80 -9.91 12.15
N ILE A 70 -15.99 -9.32 12.33
CA ILE A 70 -16.45 -8.84 13.65
C ILE A 70 -16.44 -9.97 14.69
N ARG A 71 -16.93 -11.17 14.34
CA ARG A 71 -16.93 -12.35 15.23
C ARG A 71 -15.52 -12.83 15.55
N SER A 72 -14.61 -12.82 14.59
CA SER A 72 -13.23 -13.26 14.80
C SER A 72 -12.45 -12.34 15.76
N ARG A 73 -12.88 -11.08 15.90
CA ARG A 73 -12.19 -10.03 16.67
C ARG A 73 -12.85 -9.68 18.01
N SER A 74 -14.05 -10.18 18.29
CA SER A 74 -14.87 -9.75 19.43
C SER A 74 -14.29 -10.11 20.81
N GLY A 75 -13.32 -11.03 20.88
CA GLY A 75 -12.68 -11.47 22.12
C GLY A 75 -11.29 -10.90 22.41
N ASN A 76 -10.65 -10.21 21.45
CA ASN A 76 -9.27 -9.71 21.58
C ASN A 76 -9.19 -8.21 21.22
N GLU A 77 -8.84 -7.91 19.98
CA GLU A 77 -8.57 -6.57 19.47
C GLU A 77 -9.63 -6.20 18.43
N LYS A 78 -10.48 -5.24 18.78
CA LYS A 78 -11.54 -4.71 17.92
C LYS A 78 -10.94 -3.79 16.86
N TYR A 79 -10.25 -4.32 15.86
CA TYR A 79 -9.78 -3.53 14.71
C TYR A 79 -10.26 -4.12 13.39
N ILE A 80 -10.39 -3.25 12.37
CA ILE A 80 -10.63 -3.65 10.99
C ILE A 80 -9.84 -2.71 10.09
N ARG A 81 -9.02 -3.27 9.19
CA ARG A 81 -8.22 -2.54 8.21
C ARG A 81 -8.70 -2.84 6.78
N ILE A 82 -9.11 -1.80 6.07
CA ILE A 82 -9.64 -1.89 4.71
C ILE A 82 -8.89 -0.95 3.79
N TRP A 83 -8.56 -1.41 2.58
CA TRP A 83 -7.97 -0.59 1.53
C TRP A 83 -8.83 -0.56 0.28
N SER A 84 -9.27 0.64 -0.14
CA SER A 84 -9.80 0.90 -1.48
C SER A 84 -8.65 1.41 -2.38
N ALA A 85 -8.13 0.52 -3.22
CA ALA A 85 -7.00 0.74 -4.11
C ALA A 85 -7.49 1.14 -5.50
N GLY A 86 -7.31 2.41 -5.87
CA GLY A 86 -7.92 3.06 -7.03
C GLY A 86 -9.30 3.64 -6.71
N CYS A 87 -9.37 4.47 -5.66
CA CYS A 87 -10.64 4.90 -5.08
C CYS A 87 -11.41 5.95 -5.89
N ALA A 88 -10.83 6.48 -6.97
CA ALA A 88 -11.36 7.58 -7.75
C ALA A 88 -11.84 8.73 -6.84
N THR A 89 -13.06 9.23 -7.06
CA THR A 89 -13.59 10.40 -6.32
C THR A 89 -14.19 10.08 -4.95
N GLY A 90 -13.90 8.90 -4.39
CA GLY A 90 -14.15 8.57 -2.98
C GLY A 90 -15.47 7.86 -2.68
N GLU A 91 -16.32 7.63 -3.67
CA GLU A 91 -17.62 6.96 -3.47
C GLU A 91 -17.47 5.54 -2.92
N GLU A 92 -16.47 4.76 -3.38
CA GLU A 92 -16.21 3.40 -2.87
C GLU A 92 -15.80 3.39 -1.38
N PRO A 93 -14.73 4.07 -0.95
CA PRO A 93 -14.33 4.04 0.45
C PRO A 93 -15.38 4.63 1.40
N TYR A 94 -16.16 5.62 0.96
CA TYR A 94 -17.28 6.11 1.76
C TYR A 94 -18.46 5.14 1.79
N SER A 95 -18.72 4.36 0.73
CA SER A 95 -19.72 3.29 0.78
C SER A 95 -19.35 2.24 1.84
N ILE A 96 -18.06 1.93 1.97
CA ILE A 96 -17.53 1.05 3.01
C ILE A 96 -17.70 1.67 4.40
N ALA A 97 -17.32 2.94 4.58
CA ALA A 97 -17.48 3.64 5.85
C ALA A 97 -18.94 3.68 6.32
N ILE A 98 -19.86 4.00 5.41
CA ILE A 98 -21.32 3.97 5.65
C ILE A 98 -21.79 2.56 6.02
N LEU A 99 -21.27 1.53 5.35
CA LEU A 99 -21.63 0.15 5.63
C LEU A 99 -21.17 -0.28 7.03
N LEU A 100 -19.94 0.07 7.42
CA LEU A 100 -19.41 -0.22 8.76
C LEU A 100 -20.19 0.51 9.85
N ASP A 101 -20.50 1.80 9.67
CA ASP A 101 -21.33 2.57 10.60
C ASP A 101 -22.72 1.94 10.78
N LYS A 102 -23.34 1.48 9.69
CA LYS A 102 -24.62 0.77 9.74
C LYS A 102 -24.53 -0.55 10.52
N MET A 103 -23.41 -1.27 10.41
CA MET A 103 -23.29 -2.65 10.88
C MET A 103 -22.72 -2.80 12.29
N ILE A 104 -21.97 -1.82 12.78
CA ILE A 104 -21.25 -1.92 14.05
C ILE A 104 -21.86 -0.91 15.05
N PRO A 105 -22.74 -1.36 15.98
CA PRO A 105 -23.40 -0.46 16.93
C PRO A 105 -22.41 0.33 17.81
N ASP A 106 -21.34 -0.32 18.24
CA ASP A 106 -20.31 0.25 19.12
C ASP A 106 -19.06 0.67 18.34
N LEU A 107 -19.22 1.26 17.14
CA LEU A 107 -18.13 1.60 16.22
C LEU A 107 -16.98 2.37 16.89
N LYS A 108 -17.26 3.18 17.92
CA LYS A 108 -16.25 3.94 18.68
C LYS A 108 -15.28 3.07 19.48
N GLU A 109 -15.67 1.83 19.80
CA GLU A 109 -14.79 0.85 20.44
C GLU A 109 -13.93 0.09 19.44
N TRP A 110 -14.14 0.32 18.13
CA TRP A 110 -13.36 -0.31 17.07
C TRP A 110 -12.30 0.64 16.53
N ASN A 111 -11.08 0.13 16.37
CA ASN A 111 -10.05 0.79 15.57
C ASN A 111 -10.28 0.49 14.09
N ILE A 112 -11.00 1.38 13.41
CA ILE A 112 -11.31 1.27 11.98
C ILE A 112 -10.29 2.08 11.17
N THR A 113 -9.60 1.40 10.26
CA THR A 113 -8.74 2.03 9.26
C THR A 113 -9.32 1.80 7.87
N ILE A 114 -9.72 2.86 7.17
CA ILE A 114 -10.08 2.80 5.75
C ILE A 114 -9.06 3.64 4.98
N LEU A 115 -8.08 2.98 4.38
CA LEU A 115 -7.14 3.59 3.46
C LEU A 115 -7.79 3.68 2.08
N ALA A 116 -7.77 4.85 1.45
CA ALA A 116 -8.25 5.07 0.10
C ALA A 116 -7.14 5.70 -0.73
N THR A 117 -6.73 5.05 -1.81
CA THR A 117 -5.63 5.55 -2.63
C THR A 117 -5.97 5.65 -4.10
N ASP A 118 -5.37 6.63 -4.77
CA ASP A 118 -5.49 6.80 -6.20
C ASP A 118 -4.21 7.45 -6.77
N ILE A 119 -4.00 7.28 -8.08
CA ILE A 119 -2.91 7.93 -8.81
C ILE A 119 -3.32 9.33 -9.28
N ASN A 120 -4.61 9.64 -9.31
CA ASN A 120 -5.12 10.94 -9.75
C ASN A 120 -5.31 11.90 -8.55
N PRO A 121 -4.50 12.97 -8.43
CA PRO A 121 -4.59 13.91 -7.33
C PRO A 121 -5.88 14.75 -7.34
N HIS A 122 -6.50 15.00 -8.51
CA HIS A 122 -7.78 15.70 -8.62
C HIS A 122 -8.92 14.86 -8.06
N PHE A 123 -8.93 13.55 -8.32
CA PHE A 123 -9.91 12.64 -7.75
C PHE A 123 -9.80 12.60 -6.22
N LEU A 124 -8.57 12.49 -5.70
CA LEU A 124 -8.34 12.52 -4.26
C LEU A 124 -8.78 13.83 -3.62
N ARG A 125 -8.61 14.98 -4.29
CA ARG A 125 -9.09 16.27 -3.78
C ARG A 125 -10.62 16.27 -3.67
N LYS A 126 -11.33 15.89 -4.74
CA LYS A 126 -12.79 15.78 -4.71
C LYS A 126 -13.28 14.80 -3.63
N ALA A 127 -12.60 13.67 -3.47
CA ALA A 127 -12.90 12.70 -2.42
C ALA A 127 -12.74 13.27 -1.00
N GLN A 128 -11.67 14.04 -0.79
CA GLN A 128 -11.41 14.76 0.46
C GLN A 128 -12.37 15.93 0.69
N ASP A 129 -12.92 16.55 -0.34
CA ASP A 129 -13.97 17.56 -0.20
C ASP A 129 -15.28 16.89 0.25
N GLY A 130 -15.56 15.69 -0.27
CA GLY A 130 -16.72 14.87 0.13
C GLY A 130 -18.04 15.45 -0.36
N LEU A 131 -18.01 16.23 -1.46
CA LEU A 131 -19.16 16.86 -2.09
C LEU A 131 -19.53 16.10 -3.38
N TYR A 132 -20.77 15.64 -3.44
CA TYR A 132 -21.24 14.74 -4.50
C TYR A 132 -22.47 15.30 -5.21
N SER A 133 -22.55 15.07 -6.52
CA SER A 133 -23.75 15.37 -7.30
C SER A 133 -24.77 14.24 -7.20
N GLU A 134 -26.00 14.49 -7.65
CA GLU A 134 -27.06 13.49 -7.71
C GLU A 134 -26.66 12.23 -8.51
N TRP A 135 -25.83 12.40 -9.55
CA TRP A 135 -25.34 11.31 -10.37
C TRP A 135 -24.51 10.28 -9.59
N SER A 136 -23.81 10.71 -8.53
CA SER A 136 -22.98 9.83 -7.68
C SER A 136 -23.80 8.78 -6.93
N PHE A 137 -25.13 8.96 -6.85
CA PHE A 137 -26.07 8.08 -6.17
C PHE A 137 -26.82 7.14 -7.12
N ARG A 138 -26.50 7.15 -8.42
CA ARG A 138 -27.13 6.25 -9.39
C ARG A 138 -26.97 4.79 -8.96
N GLY A 139 -28.06 4.04 -8.94
CA GLY A 139 -28.04 2.63 -8.50
C GLY A 139 -27.75 2.40 -7.01
N SER A 140 -27.55 3.45 -6.21
CA SER A 140 -27.33 3.33 -4.77
C SER A 140 -28.64 3.15 -4.00
N PRO A 141 -28.63 2.43 -2.86
CA PRO A 141 -29.82 2.30 -2.03
C PRO A 141 -30.28 3.66 -1.47
N SER A 142 -31.59 3.94 -1.49
CA SER A 142 -32.13 5.24 -1.06
C SER A 142 -31.80 5.62 0.38
N TRP A 143 -31.62 4.63 1.26
CA TRP A 143 -31.32 4.85 2.68
C TRP A 143 -29.96 5.51 2.93
N ILE A 144 -29.02 5.46 1.98
CA ILE A 144 -27.69 6.06 2.17
C ILE A 144 -27.77 7.58 2.27
N ARG A 145 -28.85 8.20 1.77
CA ARG A 145 -29.04 9.66 1.76
C ARG A 145 -29.03 10.28 3.16
N LYS A 146 -29.33 9.51 4.21
CA LYS A 146 -29.23 9.99 5.60
C LYS A 146 -27.80 10.34 6.02
N TYR A 147 -26.79 9.84 5.30
CA TYR A 147 -25.36 10.10 5.55
C TYR A 147 -24.84 11.34 4.82
N PHE A 148 -25.74 12.17 4.29
CA PHE A 148 -25.38 13.37 3.54
C PHE A 148 -26.24 14.56 3.96
N THR A 149 -25.62 15.73 3.98
CA THR A 149 -26.30 17.02 4.10
C THR A 149 -26.45 17.65 2.72
N ARG A 150 -27.67 18.05 2.36
CA ARG A 150 -27.91 18.77 1.11
C ARG A 150 -27.34 20.19 1.21
N THR A 151 -26.53 20.58 0.24
CA THR A 151 -25.95 21.92 0.10
C THR A 151 -26.44 22.57 -1.20
N LYS A 152 -26.03 23.82 -1.46
CA LYS A 152 -26.32 24.49 -2.74
C LYS A 152 -25.58 23.83 -3.92
N GLU A 153 -24.45 23.20 -3.64
CA GLU A 153 -23.51 22.65 -4.63
C GLU A 153 -23.66 21.13 -4.81
N GLY A 154 -24.48 20.47 -3.98
CA GLY A 154 -24.73 19.04 -4.06
C GLY A 154 -25.06 18.42 -2.70
N PHE A 155 -24.42 17.29 -2.41
CA PHE A 155 -24.59 16.51 -1.18
C PHE A 155 -23.23 16.34 -0.51
N SER A 156 -23.07 16.92 0.67
CA SER A 156 -21.86 16.80 1.47
C SER A 156 -21.97 15.60 2.42
N ILE A 157 -21.00 14.70 2.41
CA ILE A 157 -20.97 13.56 3.32
C ILE A 157 -20.80 14.01 4.77
N LEU A 158 -21.45 13.30 5.71
CA LEU A 158 -21.38 13.67 7.12
C LEU A 158 -19.94 13.63 7.67
N PRO A 159 -19.52 14.61 8.50
CA PRO A 159 -18.16 14.71 9.01
C PRO A 159 -17.65 13.47 9.76
N GLU A 160 -18.52 12.76 10.47
CA GLU A 160 -18.19 11.54 11.21
C GLU A 160 -17.81 10.38 10.27
N ILE A 161 -18.54 10.21 9.17
CA ILE A 161 -18.20 9.22 8.13
C ILE A 161 -16.92 9.66 7.40
N LYS A 162 -16.82 10.96 7.11
CA LYS A 162 -15.65 11.55 6.45
C LYS A 162 -14.34 11.24 7.18
N LYS A 163 -14.36 11.30 8.51
CA LYS A 163 -13.21 11.02 9.39
C LYS A 163 -12.77 9.56 9.42
N MET A 164 -13.61 8.62 8.97
CA MET A 164 -13.24 7.20 8.93
C MET A 164 -12.29 6.85 7.78
N VAL A 165 -12.20 7.72 6.76
CA VAL A 165 -11.43 7.46 5.53
C VAL A 165 -10.20 8.34 5.46
N THR A 166 -9.05 7.71 5.24
CA THR A 166 -7.78 8.39 4.98
C THR A 166 -7.45 8.28 3.50
N PHE A 167 -7.40 9.43 2.81
CA PHE A 167 -7.03 9.51 1.40
C PHE A 167 -5.54 9.79 1.22
N SER A 168 -4.86 8.98 0.40
CA SER A 168 -3.45 9.16 0.07
C SER A 168 -3.19 8.94 -1.42
N TYR A 169 -2.17 9.59 -1.97
CA TYR A 169 -1.71 9.25 -3.32
C TYR A 169 -0.95 7.93 -3.28
N HIS A 170 -1.24 7.03 -4.22
CA HIS A 170 -0.44 5.82 -4.41
C HIS A 170 -0.45 5.37 -5.87
N ASN A 171 0.72 5.10 -6.43
CA ASN A 171 0.87 4.45 -7.73
C ASN A 171 1.11 2.96 -7.53
N LEU A 172 0.08 2.14 -7.74
CA LEU A 172 0.16 0.68 -7.65
C LEU A 172 1.25 0.08 -8.57
N ALA A 173 1.64 0.75 -9.66
CA ALA A 173 2.64 0.21 -10.57
C ALA A 173 4.08 0.35 -10.07
N GLU A 174 4.37 1.38 -9.28
CA GLU A 174 5.75 1.87 -9.06
C GLU A 174 6.10 2.12 -7.59
N ASP A 175 5.14 2.52 -6.74
CA ASP A 175 5.42 2.76 -5.34
C ASP A 175 5.74 1.44 -4.62
N ALA A 176 6.53 1.49 -3.55
CA ALA A 176 6.82 0.33 -2.71
C ALA A 176 5.64 0.01 -1.77
N TYR A 177 5.17 -1.24 -1.75
CA TYR A 177 4.17 -1.78 -0.83
C TYR A 177 4.19 -3.32 -0.82
N PRO A 178 3.80 -4.00 0.27
CA PRO A 178 3.30 -3.45 1.54
C PRO A 178 4.38 -2.67 2.31
N THR A 179 4.02 -1.53 2.88
CA THR A 179 4.86 -0.87 3.89
C THR A 179 4.03 -0.31 5.04
N LEU A 180 4.65 -0.27 6.22
CA LEU A 180 4.09 0.43 7.39
C LEU A 180 3.94 1.94 7.13
N LEU A 181 4.84 2.53 6.33
CA LEU A 181 4.89 3.98 6.11
C LEU A 181 3.67 4.50 5.33
N ASN A 182 3.22 3.77 4.32
CA ASN A 182 2.04 4.11 3.54
C ASN A 182 0.78 3.37 4.03
N ASN A 183 0.87 2.67 5.16
CA ASN A 183 -0.22 1.98 5.83
C ASN A 183 -0.92 0.94 4.94
N THR A 184 -0.17 0.27 4.05
CA THR A 184 -0.71 -0.75 3.12
C THR A 184 -0.57 -2.19 3.63
N ASN A 185 0.14 -2.41 4.73
CA ASN A 185 0.32 -3.71 5.36
C ASN A 185 -0.93 -4.16 6.16
N GLY A 186 -1.04 -5.47 6.39
CA GLY A 186 -1.97 -6.06 7.35
C GLY A 186 -3.45 -5.75 7.10
N MET A 187 -3.89 -5.75 5.83
CA MET A 187 -5.27 -5.48 5.45
C MET A 187 -6.18 -6.70 5.68
N ASP A 188 -7.34 -6.50 6.32
CA ASP A 188 -8.39 -7.52 6.38
C ASP A 188 -9.15 -7.60 5.05
N ILE A 189 -9.36 -6.47 4.39
CA ILE A 189 -10.04 -6.38 3.09
C ILE A 189 -9.32 -5.40 2.17
N ILE A 190 -9.09 -5.79 0.92
CA ILE A 190 -8.67 -4.91 -0.17
C ILE A 190 -9.75 -4.92 -1.25
N LEU A 191 -10.18 -3.74 -1.70
CA LEU A 191 -10.96 -3.55 -2.91
C LEU A 191 -10.06 -2.93 -3.95
N CYS A 192 -9.85 -3.62 -5.06
CA CYS A 192 -9.11 -3.13 -6.22
C CYS A 192 -9.97 -3.38 -7.46
N ARG A 193 -10.97 -2.52 -7.66
CA ARG A 193 -12.08 -2.74 -8.59
C ARG A 193 -12.07 -1.72 -9.72
N ASN A 194 -12.13 -2.21 -10.95
CA ASN A 194 -12.06 -1.43 -12.18
C ASN A 194 -10.74 -0.64 -12.31
N VAL A 195 -9.62 -1.28 -11.94
CA VAL A 195 -8.27 -0.68 -11.90
C VAL A 195 -7.28 -1.52 -12.70
N LEU A 196 -7.20 -2.83 -12.43
CA LEU A 196 -6.25 -3.76 -13.05
C LEU A 196 -6.48 -3.92 -14.55
N MET A 197 -7.69 -3.64 -15.04
CA MET A 197 -8.02 -3.63 -16.47
C MET A 197 -7.19 -2.62 -17.29
N TYR A 198 -6.57 -1.62 -16.65
CA TYR A 198 -5.71 -0.64 -17.31
C TYR A 198 -4.23 -1.04 -17.35
N PHE A 199 -3.85 -2.13 -16.71
CA PHE A 199 -2.47 -2.59 -16.63
C PHE A 199 -2.15 -3.58 -17.75
N SER A 200 -0.87 -3.64 -18.16
CA SER A 200 -0.38 -4.79 -18.91
C SER A 200 -0.49 -6.05 -18.03
N GLN A 201 -0.56 -7.23 -18.66
CA GLN A 201 -0.70 -8.48 -17.92
C GLN A 201 0.43 -8.71 -16.90
N GLU A 202 1.66 -8.37 -17.27
CA GLU A 202 2.85 -8.47 -16.42
C GLU A 202 2.74 -7.56 -15.20
N ARG A 203 2.36 -6.29 -15.40
CA ARG A 203 2.19 -5.33 -14.31
C ARG A 203 1.03 -5.69 -13.41
N ALA A 204 -0.10 -6.11 -13.99
CA ALA A 204 -1.23 -6.60 -13.20
C ALA A 204 -0.79 -7.75 -12.28
N LYS A 205 0.06 -8.68 -12.77
CA LYS A 205 0.57 -9.81 -11.97
C LYS A 205 1.44 -9.36 -10.81
N GLN A 206 2.30 -8.37 -11.03
CA GLN A 206 3.10 -7.75 -9.96
C GLN A 206 2.19 -7.08 -8.92
N VAL A 207 1.19 -6.31 -9.35
CA VAL A 207 0.21 -5.68 -8.45
C VAL A 207 -0.55 -6.74 -7.66
N ALA A 208 -1.06 -7.80 -8.30
CA ALA A 208 -1.79 -8.87 -7.63
C ALA A 208 -0.95 -9.59 -6.57
N GLN A 209 0.36 -9.79 -6.83
CA GLN A 209 1.29 -10.33 -5.84
C GLN A 209 1.51 -9.35 -4.67
N ALA A 210 1.68 -8.06 -4.94
CA ALA A 210 1.83 -7.07 -3.88
C ALA A 210 0.57 -6.96 -3.01
N LEU A 211 -0.63 -6.99 -3.62
CA LEU A 211 -1.91 -7.02 -2.89
C LEU A 211 -2.05 -8.29 -2.02
N TYR A 212 -1.58 -9.45 -2.51
CA TYR A 212 -1.52 -10.67 -1.70
C TYR A 212 -0.65 -10.50 -0.45
N LEU A 213 0.51 -9.84 -0.59
CA LEU A 213 1.40 -9.56 0.55
C LEU A 213 0.80 -8.56 1.53
N CYS A 214 -0.01 -7.62 1.06
CA CYS A 214 -0.71 -6.63 1.89
C CYS A 214 -1.79 -7.22 2.79
N LEU A 215 -2.38 -8.37 2.43
CA LEU A 215 -3.45 -9.00 3.22
C LEU A 215 -2.92 -9.78 4.43
N VAL A 216 -3.68 -9.75 5.52
CA VAL A 216 -3.53 -10.76 6.59
C VAL A 216 -4.02 -12.12 6.11
N ASP A 217 -3.67 -13.17 6.85
CA ASP A 217 -4.22 -14.50 6.59
C ASP A 217 -5.74 -14.49 6.66
N ASN A 218 -6.39 -15.21 5.74
CA ASN A 218 -7.83 -15.20 5.57
C ASN A 218 -8.41 -13.82 5.18
N GLY A 219 -7.54 -12.83 4.87
CA GLY A 219 -7.94 -11.55 4.33
C GLY A 219 -8.55 -11.69 2.93
N TRP A 220 -9.37 -10.71 2.56
CA TRP A 220 -10.19 -10.75 1.36
C TRP A 220 -9.76 -9.70 0.33
N LEU A 221 -9.66 -10.11 -0.92
CA LEU A 221 -9.51 -9.24 -2.08
C LEU A 221 -10.81 -9.28 -2.91
N ALA A 222 -11.37 -8.09 -3.15
CA ALA A 222 -12.46 -7.86 -4.07
C ALA A 222 -11.94 -7.17 -5.34
N VAL A 223 -12.20 -7.77 -6.49
CA VAL A 223 -11.94 -7.18 -7.82
C VAL A 223 -13.23 -7.16 -8.61
N SER A 224 -13.33 -6.28 -9.63
CA SER A 224 -14.56 -6.22 -10.42
C SER A 224 -14.75 -7.52 -11.23
N PRO A 225 -15.99 -7.87 -11.63
CA PRO A 225 -16.26 -9.08 -12.40
C PRO A 225 -15.40 -9.22 -13.66
N VAL A 226 -15.11 -8.10 -14.34
CA VAL A 226 -14.31 -8.06 -15.58
C VAL A 226 -12.80 -8.25 -15.34
N GLU A 227 -12.34 -8.21 -14.09
CA GLU A 227 -10.94 -8.39 -13.71
C GLU A 227 -10.67 -9.77 -13.11
N THR A 228 -11.71 -10.59 -12.92
CA THR A 228 -11.56 -11.94 -12.37
C THR A 228 -10.65 -12.78 -13.27
N SER A 229 -9.64 -13.42 -12.68
CA SER A 229 -8.63 -14.18 -13.43
C SER A 229 -7.93 -15.21 -12.56
N HIS A 230 -8.03 -16.48 -12.96
CA HIS A 230 -7.35 -17.58 -12.29
C HIS A 230 -5.82 -17.50 -12.39
N VAL A 231 -5.29 -16.98 -13.50
CA VAL A 231 -3.84 -16.83 -13.70
C VAL A 231 -3.31 -15.72 -12.81
N LEU A 232 -4.01 -14.58 -12.81
CA LEU A 232 -3.59 -13.38 -12.10
C LEU A 232 -3.62 -13.58 -10.58
N PHE A 233 -4.67 -14.23 -10.09
CA PHE A 233 -4.90 -14.46 -8.66
C PHE A 233 -4.66 -15.92 -8.25
N SER A 234 -3.73 -16.61 -8.93
CA SER A 234 -3.42 -18.02 -8.70
C SER A 234 -3.00 -18.35 -7.26
N GLN A 235 -2.40 -17.39 -6.55
CA GLN A 235 -2.01 -17.51 -5.13
C GLN A 235 -3.21 -17.43 -4.17
N PHE A 236 -4.37 -16.97 -4.62
CA PHE A 236 -5.56 -16.81 -3.80
C PHE A 236 -6.50 -18.02 -3.92
N ALA A 237 -7.33 -18.22 -2.89
CA ALA A 237 -8.51 -19.05 -2.98
C ALA A 237 -9.68 -18.23 -3.55
N ALA A 238 -10.13 -18.55 -4.77
CA ALA A 238 -11.34 -17.96 -5.32
C ALA A 238 -12.59 -18.51 -4.61
N ILE A 239 -13.40 -17.61 -4.05
CA ILE A 239 -14.65 -17.90 -3.37
C ILE A 239 -15.80 -17.33 -4.21
N ASN A 240 -16.64 -18.23 -4.72
CA ASN A 240 -17.77 -17.86 -5.56
C ASN A 240 -19.00 -17.58 -4.70
N PHE A 241 -19.54 -16.39 -4.85
CA PHE A 241 -20.86 -16.02 -4.36
C PHE A 241 -21.83 -15.90 -5.55
N PRO A 242 -23.15 -15.91 -5.31
CA PRO A 242 -24.10 -15.51 -6.34
C PRO A 242 -23.73 -14.11 -6.87
N ASP A 243 -23.48 -14.01 -8.17
CA ASP A 243 -23.16 -12.77 -8.91
C ASP A 243 -21.81 -12.09 -8.60
N ALA A 244 -20.91 -12.72 -7.82
CA ALA A 244 -19.59 -12.14 -7.54
C ALA A 244 -18.54 -13.19 -7.18
N ILE A 245 -17.27 -12.86 -7.43
CA ILE A 245 -16.12 -13.66 -7.00
C ILE A 245 -15.25 -12.79 -6.09
N PHE A 246 -14.93 -13.33 -4.92
CA PHE A 246 -13.94 -12.76 -4.01
C PHE A 246 -12.75 -13.71 -3.93
N TYR A 247 -11.58 -13.17 -3.59
CA TYR A 247 -10.35 -13.92 -3.43
C TYR A 247 -9.93 -13.88 -1.96
N LYS A 248 -9.66 -15.03 -1.36
CA LYS A 248 -9.21 -15.13 0.04
C LYS A 248 -7.74 -15.53 0.08
N LYS A 249 -6.95 -14.87 0.93
CA LYS A 249 -5.56 -15.27 1.18
C LYS A 249 -5.54 -16.59 1.94
N ASP A 250 -5.02 -17.63 1.32
CA ASP A 250 -4.94 -18.99 1.85
C ASP A 250 -3.50 -19.50 1.77
N ILE A 251 -2.85 -19.59 2.94
CA ILE A 251 -1.45 -20.02 3.07
C ILE A 251 -1.27 -21.47 2.62
N SER A 252 -2.30 -22.30 2.75
CA SER A 252 -2.22 -23.72 2.38
C SER A 252 -2.04 -23.92 0.87
N LYS A 253 -2.45 -22.94 0.05
CA LYS A 253 -2.15 -22.90 -1.38
C LYS A 253 -0.78 -22.31 -1.69
N SER A 254 -0.32 -21.33 -0.91
CA SER A 254 1.00 -20.72 -1.08
C SER A 254 2.15 -21.71 -0.84
N GLN A 255 1.94 -22.70 0.04
CA GLN A 255 2.89 -23.80 0.27
C GLN A 255 2.89 -24.88 -0.82
N ARG A 256 1.88 -24.93 -1.70
CA ARG A 256 1.80 -25.93 -2.80
C ARG A 256 2.40 -25.44 -4.12
N ILE A 257 2.91 -24.22 -4.18
CA ILE A 257 3.69 -23.74 -5.34
C ILE A 257 5.13 -24.28 -5.17
N GLU A 258 5.26 -25.60 -5.15
CA GLU A 258 6.53 -26.27 -5.42
C GLU A 258 6.68 -26.41 -6.94
N GLU A 259 7.84 -25.97 -7.43
CA GLU A 259 8.48 -26.21 -8.73
C GLU A 259 7.52 -26.45 -9.92
N PHE A 260 7.40 -25.42 -10.77
CA PHE A 260 6.99 -25.65 -12.16
C PHE A 260 7.96 -26.68 -12.75
N PRO A 261 7.46 -27.80 -13.32
CA PRO A 261 8.31 -28.65 -14.14
C PRO A 261 8.87 -27.78 -15.27
N GLU A 262 10.19 -27.81 -15.46
CA GLU A 262 10.81 -27.18 -16.63
C GLU A 262 10.03 -27.58 -17.88
N ASP A 263 9.72 -26.57 -18.71
CA ASP A 263 8.97 -26.70 -19.95
C ASP A 263 9.44 -27.94 -20.73
N ASN A 264 8.55 -28.92 -20.81
CA ASN A 264 8.74 -30.09 -21.65
C ASN A 264 8.81 -29.57 -23.10
N PRO A 265 9.93 -29.71 -23.83
CA PRO A 265 10.08 -29.05 -25.11
C PRO A 265 9.12 -29.69 -26.12
N VAL A 266 8.11 -28.92 -26.52
CA VAL A 266 7.29 -29.24 -27.68
C VAL A 266 8.22 -29.34 -28.87
N GLN A 267 8.39 -30.56 -29.40
CA GLN A 267 9.12 -30.83 -30.64
C GLN A 267 8.47 -30.05 -31.78
N LYS A 268 9.02 -28.88 -32.11
CA LYS A 268 8.83 -28.25 -33.42
C LYS A 268 9.88 -28.84 -34.34
N GLU A 269 9.45 -29.67 -35.29
CA GLU A 269 10.28 -30.08 -36.43
C GLU A 269 10.73 -28.84 -37.20
N ILE A 270 11.98 -28.44 -36.98
CA ILE A 270 12.67 -27.45 -37.80
C ILE A 270 13.33 -28.23 -38.94
N ARG A 271 12.82 -28.06 -40.16
CA ARG A 271 13.49 -28.51 -41.38
C ARG A 271 14.79 -27.73 -41.53
N THR A 272 15.92 -28.40 -41.39
CA THR A 272 17.26 -27.83 -41.63
C THR A 272 17.66 -27.99 -43.09
N ALA A 273 18.07 -26.90 -43.72
CA ALA A 273 18.92 -26.92 -44.91
C ALA A 273 20.39 -26.93 -44.44
N PRO A 274 21.32 -27.58 -45.17
CA PRO A 274 22.66 -27.82 -44.66
C PRO A 274 23.54 -26.57 -44.80
N ILE A 275 24.16 -26.16 -43.70
CA ILE A 275 25.26 -25.18 -43.68
C ILE A 275 26.53 -25.92 -43.29
N GLY A 276 27.59 -25.67 -44.06
CA GLY A 276 28.84 -26.40 -44.08
C GLY A 276 29.76 -26.20 -42.88
N LEU A 277 30.75 -27.09 -42.86
CA LEU A 277 31.83 -27.29 -41.90
C LEU A 277 32.65 -26.02 -41.58
N VAL A 278 32.95 -25.82 -40.30
CA VAL A 278 34.08 -25.01 -39.80
C VAL A 278 34.70 -25.74 -38.58
N PRO A 279 36.04 -25.78 -38.43
CA PRO A 279 36.72 -26.82 -37.64
C PRO A 279 36.98 -26.47 -36.16
N GLU A 280 37.21 -27.56 -35.42
CA GLU A 280 37.56 -27.71 -34.00
C GLU A 280 38.67 -26.75 -33.50
N GLN A 281 38.43 -26.11 -32.35
CA GLN A 281 39.48 -25.47 -31.55
C GLN A 281 39.56 -26.07 -30.13
N ILE A 282 40.81 -26.23 -29.73
CA ILE A 282 41.38 -26.93 -28.59
C ILE A 282 40.93 -26.30 -27.25
N ILE A 283 40.39 -27.12 -26.35
CA ILE A 283 40.13 -26.76 -24.95
C ILE A 283 41.36 -27.12 -24.11
N ILE A 284 41.97 -26.14 -23.46
CA ILE A 284 43.05 -26.33 -22.49
C ILE A 284 42.41 -26.53 -21.10
N ALA A 285 42.68 -27.67 -20.48
CA ALA A 285 42.22 -28.00 -19.14
C ALA A 285 43.03 -27.26 -18.06
N VAL A 286 42.34 -26.65 -17.09
CA VAL A 286 42.92 -26.15 -15.83
C VAL A 286 42.58 -27.17 -14.73
N PRO A 287 43.54 -27.62 -13.90
CA PRO A 287 43.28 -28.65 -12.90
C PRO A 287 42.58 -28.05 -11.67
N GLU A 288 41.42 -28.60 -11.32
CA GLU A 288 40.74 -28.31 -10.05
C GLU A 288 41.47 -28.99 -8.89
N LYS A 289 41.90 -28.18 -7.91
CA LYS A 289 42.43 -28.65 -6.64
C LYS A 289 41.25 -28.83 -5.68
N LYS A 290 40.93 -30.08 -5.32
CA LYS A 290 39.99 -30.41 -4.24
C LYS A 290 40.48 -29.79 -2.94
N ILE A 291 39.72 -28.83 -2.42
CA ILE A 291 39.83 -28.36 -1.05
C ILE A 291 38.56 -28.87 -0.36
N GLU A 292 38.73 -29.80 0.58
CA GLU A 292 37.65 -30.19 1.51
C GLU A 292 37.36 -28.98 2.41
N PRO A 293 36.10 -28.51 2.51
CA PRO A 293 35.77 -27.48 3.46
C PRO A 293 35.68 -28.12 4.85
N LYS A 294 36.60 -27.75 5.73
CA LYS A 294 36.32 -27.75 7.16
C LYS A 294 35.25 -26.69 7.40
N GLU A 295 34.09 -27.14 7.86
CA GLU A 295 33.00 -26.27 8.32
C GLU A 295 33.48 -25.45 9.52
N GLU A 296 33.87 -24.20 9.25
CA GLU A 296 33.82 -23.14 10.24
C GLU A 296 32.45 -22.47 10.14
N LYS A 297 31.70 -22.48 11.25
CA LYS A 297 30.43 -21.75 11.37
C LYS A 297 30.68 -20.25 11.18
N ILE A 298 30.17 -19.68 10.09
CA ILE A 298 30.11 -18.23 9.87
C ILE A 298 28.70 -17.75 10.24
N PRO A 299 28.52 -16.91 11.29
CA PRO A 299 27.21 -16.44 11.77
C PRO A 299 26.43 -15.50 10.82
N GLY A 300 26.84 -15.35 9.55
CA GLY A 300 26.25 -14.39 8.60
C GLY A 300 25.32 -14.99 7.54
N SER A 301 25.36 -16.31 7.30
CA SER A 301 24.58 -16.94 6.23
C SER A 301 23.09 -16.97 6.55
N GLU A 302 22.74 -17.28 7.80
CA GLU A 302 21.37 -17.47 8.24
C GLU A 302 20.58 -16.15 8.30
N TYR A 303 21.20 -15.05 8.77
CA TYR A 303 20.55 -13.73 8.76
C TYR A 303 20.25 -13.24 7.35
N ASN A 304 21.15 -13.44 6.39
CA ASN A 304 20.94 -13.05 5.00
C ASN A 304 19.81 -13.85 4.34
N GLU A 305 19.70 -15.14 4.65
CA GLU A 305 18.61 -15.99 4.19
C GLU A 305 17.27 -15.55 4.77
N VAL A 306 17.22 -15.25 6.08
CA VAL A 306 16.02 -14.72 6.73
C VAL A 306 15.61 -13.35 6.15
N MET A 307 16.57 -12.47 5.89
CA MET A 307 16.31 -11.19 5.23
C MET A 307 15.77 -11.36 3.81
N ALA A 308 16.27 -12.35 3.05
CA ALA A 308 15.73 -12.66 1.74
C ALA A 308 14.27 -13.13 1.81
N LEU A 309 13.93 -13.97 2.80
CA LEU A 309 12.55 -14.38 3.07
C LEU A 309 11.66 -13.20 3.47
N TYR A 310 12.18 -12.27 4.29
CA TYR A 310 11.47 -11.06 4.68
C TYR A 310 11.13 -10.18 3.48
N VAL A 311 12.11 -9.93 2.60
CA VAL A 311 11.92 -9.14 1.37
C VAL A 311 10.96 -9.84 0.41
N GLN A 312 10.93 -11.17 0.38
CA GLN A 312 9.95 -11.96 -0.38
C GLN A 312 8.54 -11.96 0.26
N GLY A 313 8.35 -11.30 1.41
CA GLY A 313 7.08 -11.24 2.13
C GLY A 313 6.67 -12.56 2.79
N LYS A 314 7.60 -13.51 2.97
CA LYS A 314 7.38 -14.79 3.64
C LYS A 314 7.45 -14.63 5.17
N TYR A 315 6.66 -13.70 5.71
CA TYR A 315 6.75 -13.26 7.10
C TYR A 315 6.53 -14.40 8.11
N MET A 316 5.61 -15.33 7.84
CA MET A 316 5.41 -16.51 8.70
C MET A 316 6.71 -17.32 8.87
N ARG A 317 7.38 -17.63 7.76
CA ARG A 317 8.64 -18.40 7.81
C ARG A 317 9.74 -17.63 8.52
N VAL A 318 9.82 -16.32 8.31
CA VAL A 318 10.73 -15.43 9.04
C VAL A 318 10.46 -15.51 10.54
N THR A 319 9.19 -15.43 10.95
CA THR A 319 8.82 -15.50 12.37
C THR A 319 9.16 -16.85 12.99
N GLU A 320 8.99 -17.96 12.27
CA GLU A 320 9.38 -19.30 12.74
C GLU A 320 10.89 -19.40 13.00
N ILE A 321 11.70 -19.00 12.02
CA ILE A 321 13.17 -19.09 12.12
C ILE A 321 13.69 -18.17 13.23
N LEU A 322 13.24 -16.91 13.25
CA LEU A 322 13.75 -15.94 14.21
C LEU A 322 13.25 -16.21 15.64
N THR A 323 12.05 -16.76 15.83
CA THR A 323 11.59 -17.10 17.19
C THR A 323 12.50 -18.15 17.83
N ASP A 324 12.98 -19.12 17.06
CA ASP A 324 13.94 -20.11 17.53
C ASP A 324 15.30 -19.47 17.82
N LEU A 325 15.81 -18.63 16.90
CA LEU A 325 17.11 -17.96 17.05
C LEU A 325 17.16 -17.07 18.31
N VAL A 326 16.15 -16.23 18.51
CA VAL A 326 16.10 -15.26 19.62
C VAL A 326 15.85 -15.95 20.97
N SER A 327 15.36 -17.19 20.98
CA SER A 327 15.26 -17.97 22.22
C SER A 327 16.61 -18.43 22.75
N HIS A 328 17.65 -18.43 21.89
CA HIS A 328 19.01 -18.87 22.23
C HIS A 328 19.99 -17.70 22.40
N ASP A 329 19.72 -16.54 21.78
CA ASP A 329 20.57 -15.35 21.81
C ASP A 329 19.74 -14.06 21.95
N ASN A 330 20.21 -13.12 22.78
CA ASN A 330 19.58 -11.81 22.99
C ASN A 330 19.98 -10.82 21.89
N ASP A 331 19.95 -11.25 20.62
CA ASP A 331 20.27 -10.39 19.49
C ASP A 331 19.12 -9.40 19.21
N THR A 332 19.34 -8.15 19.60
CA THR A 332 18.40 -7.04 19.38
C THR A 332 18.04 -6.87 17.91
N LYS A 333 18.96 -7.12 16.95
CA LYS A 333 18.65 -6.99 15.51
C LYS A 333 17.66 -8.05 15.06
N ALA A 334 17.84 -9.28 15.52
CA ALA A 334 16.90 -10.37 15.27
C ALA A 334 15.53 -10.09 15.91
N MET A 335 15.48 -9.53 17.13
CA MET A 335 14.24 -9.10 17.78
C MET A 335 13.50 -8.01 17.00
N ILE A 336 14.20 -7.00 16.49
CA ILE A 336 13.61 -5.92 15.69
C ILE A 336 13.06 -6.48 14.38
N LEU A 337 13.82 -7.33 13.68
CA LEU A 337 13.36 -7.96 12.44
C LEU A 337 12.15 -8.88 12.67
N LEU A 338 12.15 -9.62 13.79
CA LEU A 338 11.03 -10.45 14.20
C LEU A 338 9.78 -9.60 14.50
N SER A 339 9.94 -8.48 15.21
CA SER A 339 8.88 -7.50 15.46
C SER A 339 8.29 -6.98 14.14
N LYS A 340 9.14 -6.55 13.19
CA LYS A 340 8.70 -6.08 11.87
C LYS A 340 7.95 -7.17 11.10
N ALA A 341 8.45 -8.41 11.13
CA ALA A 341 7.81 -9.54 10.47
C ALA A 341 6.42 -9.83 11.07
N TYR A 342 6.28 -9.82 12.40
CA TYR A 342 4.97 -9.96 13.06
C TYR A 342 4.03 -8.80 12.72
N ALA A 343 4.51 -7.56 12.66
CA ALA A 343 3.70 -6.40 12.28
C ALA A 343 3.17 -6.54 10.84
N ASN A 344 4.05 -6.85 9.89
CA ASN A 344 3.66 -7.08 8.49
C ASN A 344 2.76 -8.30 8.32
N TYR A 345 2.89 -9.29 9.19
CA TYR A 345 2.01 -10.46 9.25
C TYR A 345 0.64 -10.17 9.93
N GLY A 346 0.43 -8.98 10.50
CA GLY A 346 -0.81 -8.59 11.18
C GLY A 346 -0.95 -9.13 12.61
N LYS A 347 0.15 -9.60 13.20
CA LYS A 347 0.26 -10.07 14.59
C LYS A 347 0.80 -8.96 15.48
N SER A 348 0.02 -7.88 15.58
CA SER A 348 0.35 -6.65 16.32
C SER A 348 0.76 -6.89 17.78
N ALA A 349 0.19 -7.88 18.47
CA ALA A 349 0.50 -8.18 19.87
C ALA A 349 1.91 -8.77 20.01
N GLN A 350 2.22 -9.78 19.22
CA GLN A 350 3.57 -10.36 19.15
C GLN A 350 4.59 -9.33 18.67
N ALA A 351 4.23 -8.50 17.69
CA ALA A 351 5.08 -7.42 17.22
C ALA A 351 5.45 -6.47 18.37
N LEU A 352 4.44 -6.03 19.14
CA LEU A 352 4.66 -5.13 20.27
C LEU A 352 5.58 -5.78 21.33
N GLU A 353 5.32 -7.03 21.69
CA GLU A 353 6.12 -7.76 22.68
C GLU A 353 7.60 -7.83 22.30
N TRP A 354 7.90 -8.17 21.04
CA TRP A 354 9.28 -8.26 20.57
C TRP A 354 9.95 -6.89 20.43
N CYS A 355 9.18 -5.86 20.05
CA CYS A 355 9.67 -4.49 20.01
C CYS A 355 10.03 -3.97 21.42
N GLU A 356 9.18 -4.22 22.41
CA GLU A 356 9.43 -3.86 23.81
C GLU A 356 10.63 -4.60 24.41
N LYS A 357 10.79 -5.89 24.08
CA LYS A 357 11.99 -6.67 24.45
C LYS A 357 13.27 -6.07 23.87
N ALA A 358 13.26 -5.68 22.60
CA ALA A 358 14.39 -5.02 21.96
C ALA A 358 14.71 -3.68 22.65
N LEU A 359 13.70 -2.86 22.94
CA LEU A 359 13.84 -1.58 23.64
C LEU A 359 14.30 -1.71 25.09
N ALA A 360 13.99 -2.83 25.75
CA ALA A 360 14.47 -3.11 27.11
C ALA A 360 15.99 -3.38 27.14
N ILE A 361 16.53 -3.94 26.04
CA ILE A 361 17.98 -4.17 25.88
C ILE A 361 18.68 -2.89 25.40
N ASP A 362 18.12 -2.24 24.38
CA ASP A 362 18.64 -0.99 23.84
C ASP A 362 17.56 0.11 23.78
N SER A 363 17.48 0.89 24.86
CA SER A 363 16.52 1.99 24.98
C SER A 363 16.89 3.25 24.19
N LEU A 364 18.08 3.30 23.59
CA LEU A 364 18.61 4.45 22.84
C LEU A 364 18.50 4.28 21.33
N ASP A 365 18.00 3.15 20.84
CA ASP A 365 17.74 2.94 19.41
C ASP A 365 16.51 3.71 18.94
N SER A 366 16.73 4.73 18.11
CA SER A 366 15.67 5.57 17.57
C SER A 366 14.73 4.79 16.64
N CYS A 367 15.24 3.80 15.90
CA CYS A 367 14.47 2.99 14.96
C CYS A 367 13.44 2.10 15.67
N SER A 368 13.82 1.51 16.81
CA SER A 368 12.91 0.73 17.65
C SER A 368 11.80 1.59 18.25
N HIS A 369 12.09 2.82 18.69
CA HIS A 369 11.04 3.74 19.15
C HIS A 369 10.08 4.14 18.03
N TYR A 370 10.58 4.31 16.80
CA TYR A 370 9.72 4.52 15.63
C TYR A 370 8.83 3.31 15.34
N LEU A 371 9.40 2.11 15.26
CA LEU A 371 8.64 0.86 15.05
C LEU A 371 7.57 0.65 16.13
N HIS A 372 7.94 0.85 17.40
CA HIS A 372 7.03 0.78 18.54
C HIS A 372 5.83 1.70 18.36
N SER A 373 6.05 2.93 17.89
CA SER A 373 4.97 3.89 17.65
C SER A 373 3.99 3.45 16.57
N ILE A 374 4.48 2.83 15.50
CA ILE A 374 3.62 2.36 14.42
C ILE A 374 2.77 1.17 14.90
N ILE A 375 3.37 0.23 15.63
CA ILE A 375 2.63 -0.91 16.19
C ILE A 375 1.55 -0.44 17.17
N LEU A 376 1.88 0.52 18.05
CA LEU A 376 0.90 1.13 18.96
C LEU A 376 -0.23 1.85 18.20
N GLN A 377 0.09 2.51 17.08
CA GLN A 377 -0.91 3.15 16.22
C GLN A 377 -1.91 2.13 15.66
N GLU A 378 -1.43 1.02 15.12
CA GLU A 378 -2.28 -0.04 14.57
C GLU A 378 -3.22 -0.63 15.65
N ARG A 379 -2.79 -0.62 16.90
CA ARG A 379 -3.57 -1.07 18.06
C ARG A 379 -4.51 0.00 18.63
N GLY A 380 -4.44 1.24 18.15
CA GLY A 380 -5.25 2.36 18.62
C GLY A 380 -4.71 3.05 19.89
N HIS A 381 -3.51 2.71 20.36
CA HIS A 381 -2.84 3.33 21.51
C HIS A 381 -2.15 4.65 21.12
N VAL A 382 -2.96 5.62 20.65
CA VAL A 382 -2.48 6.87 20.02
C VAL A 382 -1.57 7.70 20.93
N GLU A 383 -1.90 7.83 22.22
CA GLU A 383 -1.10 8.65 23.14
C GLU A 383 0.29 8.07 23.38
N GLU A 384 0.40 6.75 23.48
CA GLU A 384 1.66 6.04 23.65
C GLU A 384 2.48 6.08 22.35
N ALA A 385 1.84 5.92 21.19
CA ALA A 385 2.49 6.07 19.89
C ALA A 385 3.15 7.45 19.75
N ILE A 386 2.45 8.53 20.14
CA ILE A 386 3.01 9.89 20.13
C ILE A 386 4.20 10.02 21.10
N LYS A 387 4.15 9.40 22.27
CA LYS A 387 5.29 9.40 23.23
C LYS A 387 6.52 8.71 22.62
N SER A 388 6.33 7.55 21.97
CA SER A 388 7.41 6.83 21.30
C SER A 388 7.99 7.60 20.12
N LEU A 389 7.16 8.25 19.29
CA LEU A 389 7.64 9.13 18.21
C LEU A 389 8.49 10.28 18.73
N LYS A 390 8.04 10.94 19.81
CA LYS A 390 8.82 12.00 20.45
C LYS A 390 10.15 11.49 20.98
N ARG A 391 10.20 10.25 21.47
CA ARG A 391 11.44 9.63 21.91
C ARG A 391 12.39 9.33 20.75
N ALA A 392 11.87 8.79 19.64
CA ALA A 392 12.65 8.58 18.41
C ALA A 392 13.30 9.89 17.91
N ILE A 393 12.51 10.97 17.82
CA ILE A 393 12.98 12.30 17.40
C ILE A 393 13.98 12.90 18.39
N TYR A 394 13.82 12.64 19.69
CA TYR A 394 14.76 13.11 20.71
C TYR A 394 16.14 12.45 20.56
N LEU A 395 16.15 11.15 20.24
CA LEU A 395 17.38 10.36 20.05
C LEU A 395 18.04 10.67 18.70
N ASP A 396 17.24 10.87 17.65
CA ASP A 396 17.69 11.28 16.32
C ASP A 396 16.81 12.42 15.79
N GLN A 397 17.35 13.64 15.84
CA GLN A 397 16.65 14.85 15.40
C GLN A 397 16.46 14.92 13.88
N ASP A 398 17.24 14.13 13.12
CA ASP A 398 17.17 14.07 11.66
C ASP A 398 16.33 12.87 11.19
N PHE A 399 15.62 12.19 12.09
CA PHE A 399 14.77 11.04 11.78
C PHE A 399 13.54 11.46 10.96
N VAL A 400 13.70 11.43 9.65
CA VAL A 400 12.71 11.81 8.64
C VAL A 400 11.34 11.16 8.88
N LEU A 401 11.28 9.83 9.01
CA LEU A 401 9.99 9.12 9.14
C LEU A 401 9.29 9.38 10.47
N ALA A 402 10.04 9.55 11.57
CA ALA A 402 9.45 9.88 12.86
C ALA A 402 8.82 11.28 12.84
N HIS A 403 9.49 12.26 12.21
CA HIS A 403 8.89 13.57 11.96
C HIS A 403 7.64 13.49 11.08
N PHE A 404 7.68 12.71 9.99
CA PHE A 404 6.53 12.56 9.10
C PHE A 404 5.33 11.91 9.80
N ALA A 405 5.55 10.81 10.52
CA ALA A 405 4.51 10.12 11.28
C ALA A 405 3.89 11.05 12.34
N LEU A 406 4.71 11.77 13.10
CA LEU A 406 4.21 12.71 14.12
C LEU A 406 3.43 13.88 13.49
N GLY A 407 3.85 14.35 12.31
CA GLY A 407 3.11 15.33 11.52
C GLY A 407 1.71 14.82 11.16
N ASN A 408 1.61 13.61 10.61
CA ASN A 408 0.33 12.98 10.29
C ASN A 408 -0.57 12.81 11.52
N PHE A 409 -0.01 12.41 12.66
CA PHE A 409 -0.76 12.33 13.92
C PHE A 409 -1.32 13.69 14.36
N CYS A 410 -0.48 14.72 14.40
CA CYS A 410 -0.90 16.08 14.72
C CYS A 410 -2.04 16.52 13.79
N ARG A 411 -1.96 16.19 12.50
CA ARG A 411 -3.01 16.49 11.52
C ARG A 411 -4.32 15.77 11.84
N GLN A 412 -4.26 14.48 12.13
CA GLN A 412 -5.44 13.66 12.44
C GLN A 412 -6.20 14.18 13.67
N ILE A 413 -5.49 14.65 14.69
CA ILE A 413 -6.09 15.24 15.91
C ILE A 413 -6.40 16.74 15.77
N GLY A 414 -6.30 17.31 14.56
CA GLY A 414 -6.67 18.71 14.26
C GLY A 414 -5.62 19.77 14.66
N LYS A 415 -4.42 19.36 15.07
CA LYS A 415 -3.29 20.26 15.40
C LYS A 415 -2.49 20.64 14.14
N ILE A 416 -3.12 21.38 13.24
CA ILE A 416 -2.57 21.72 11.92
C ILE A 416 -1.24 22.48 12.02
N LYS A 417 -1.10 23.43 12.95
CA LYS A 417 0.16 24.19 13.12
C LYS A 417 1.34 23.29 13.52
N GLU A 418 1.13 22.35 14.45
CA GLU A 418 2.16 21.39 14.85
C GLU A 418 2.51 20.45 13.70
N SER A 419 1.48 19.95 12.99
CA SER A 419 1.66 19.12 11.79
C SER A 419 2.55 19.80 10.76
N ASN A 420 2.27 21.07 10.43
CA ASN A 420 3.02 21.82 9.43
C ASN A 420 4.48 22.02 9.82
N ARG A 421 4.77 22.25 11.10
CA ARG A 421 6.15 22.34 11.58
C ARG A 421 6.90 21.02 11.40
N HIS A 422 6.26 19.89 11.68
CA HIS A 422 6.88 18.58 11.46
C HIS A 422 7.13 18.33 9.97
N PHE A 423 6.17 18.66 9.10
CA PHE A 423 6.34 18.55 7.65
C PHE A 423 7.43 19.49 7.09
N GLU A 424 7.59 20.69 7.63
CA GLU A 424 8.67 21.62 7.25
C GLU A 424 10.04 21.05 7.60
N ASN A 425 10.18 20.46 8.79
CA ASN A 425 11.40 19.78 9.16
C ASN A 425 11.71 18.63 8.20
N VAL A 426 10.70 17.81 7.84
CA VAL A 426 10.89 16.73 6.87
C VAL A 426 11.34 17.28 5.52
N LEU A 427 10.66 18.28 4.97
CA LEU A 427 11.04 18.88 3.68
C LEU A 427 12.46 19.45 3.70
N ALA A 428 12.87 20.08 4.80
CA ALA A 428 14.22 20.60 4.99
C ALA A 428 15.28 19.48 5.05
N LEU A 429 14.97 18.34 5.68
CA LEU A 429 15.84 17.17 5.74
C LEU A 429 15.94 16.47 4.37
N LEU A 430 14.83 16.34 3.67
CA LEU A 430 14.76 15.75 2.34
C LEU A 430 15.47 16.58 1.28
N GLY A 431 15.43 17.91 1.37
CA GLY A 431 16.15 18.81 0.47
C GLY A 431 17.67 18.68 0.50
N LYS A 432 18.23 17.95 1.48
CA LYS A 432 19.66 17.63 1.58
C LYS A 432 20.03 16.28 0.95
N ARG A 433 19.04 15.49 0.51
CA ARG A 433 19.20 14.12 -0.01
C ARG A 433 19.01 14.08 -1.53
N ARG A 434 19.50 13.02 -2.18
CA ARG A 434 19.19 12.79 -3.60
C ARG A 434 17.77 12.24 -3.74
N ASN A 435 17.04 12.63 -4.78
CA ASN A 435 15.64 12.25 -4.94
C ASN A 435 15.43 10.72 -5.06
N ASP A 436 16.41 9.99 -5.59
CA ASP A 436 16.43 8.53 -5.76
C ASP A 436 16.87 7.77 -4.49
N GLU A 437 17.36 8.47 -3.47
CA GLU A 437 17.85 7.86 -2.24
C GLU A 437 16.68 7.23 -1.44
N ILE A 438 16.77 5.93 -1.16
CA ILE A 438 15.80 5.24 -0.30
C ILE A 438 15.99 5.69 1.14
N LEU A 439 14.91 6.11 1.79
CA LEU A 439 14.93 6.54 3.17
C LEU A 439 15.11 5.32 4.10
N PRO A 440 15.99 5.38 5.11
CA PRO A 440 16.10 4.34 6.12
C PRO A 440 14.73 4.05 6.77
N GLU A 441 14.49 2.79 7.15
CA GLU A 441 13.25 2.33 7.79
C GLU A 441 11.95 2.50 6.99
N SER A 442 12.03 2.95 5.74
CA SER A 442 10.84 3.27 4.92
C SER A 442 10.33 2.11 4.07
N GLU A 443 11.03 0.97 4.10
CA GLU A 443 10.73 -0.21 3.28
C GLU A 443 10.66 0.09 1.76
N GLY A 444 11.50 1.03 1.29
CA GLY A 444 11.73 1.29 -0.15
C GLY A 444 11.25 2.65 -0.67
N ILE A 445 10.81 3.56 0.20
CA ILE A 445 10.34 4.88 -0.20
C ILE A 445 11.52 5.84 -0.37
N THR A 446 11.57 6.54 -1.50
CA THR A 446 12.65 7.49 -1.81
C THR A 446 12.44 8.86 -1.17
N ALA A 447 13.53 9.62 -1.03
CA ALA A 447 13.47 10.98 -0.52
C ALA A 447 12.59 11.89 -1.39
N GLY A 448 12.70 11.77 -2.72
CA GLY A 448 11.86 12.49 -3.68
C GLY A 448 10.38 12.14 -3.50
N ARG A 449 10.06 10.84 -3.32
CA ARG A 449 8.69 10.38 -3.08
C ARG A 449 8.07 11.05 -1.86
N LEU A 450 8.77 11.02 -0.73
CA LEU A 450 8.24 11.57 0.51
C LEU A 450 8.09 13.10 0.44
N PHE A 451 9.00 13.77 -0.27
CA PHE A 451 8.94 15.22 -0.49
C PHE A 451 7.65 15.61 -1.24
N GLU A 452 7.33 14.89 -2.31
CA GLU A 452 6.11 15.10 -3.09
C GLU A 452 4.85 14.86 -2.27
N ILE A 453 4.78 13.74 -1.52
CA ILE A 453 3.65 13.42 -0.64
C ILE A 453 3.34 14.61 0.28
N ILE A 454 4.37 15.13 0.96
CA ILE A 454 4.22 16.22 1.92
C ILE A 454 3.86 17.53 1.22
N THR A 455 4.47 17.82 0.07
CA THR A 455 4.17 19.03 -0.71
C THR A 455 2.72 19.04 -1.17
N THR A 456 2.19 17.91 -1.65
CA THR A 456 0.79 17.73 -2.02
C THR A 456 -0.15 17.85 -0.81
N MET A 457 0.26 17.34 0.36
CA MET A 457 -0.50 17.51 1.61
C MET A 457 -0.57 18.97 2.08
N LYS A 458 0.48 19.76 1.90
CA LYS A 458 0.56 21.19 2.29
C LYS A 458 -0.07 22.13 1.25
N GLY A 459 0.08 21.86 -0.04
CA GLY A 459 -0.51 22.67 -1.12
C GLY A 459 -2.05 22.71 -1.07
N LYS A 460 -2.68 21.75 -0.39
CA LYS A 460 -4.12 21.75 -0.08
C LYS A 460 -4.55 22.84 0.91
N GLU A 461 -3.64 23.41 1.70
CA GLU A 461 -3.99 24.37 2.77
C GLU A 461 -3.89 25.83 2.30
N MET A 462 -2.96 26.18 1.41
CA MET A 462 -2.83 27.55 0.89
C MET A 462 -3.99 27.98 -0.02
N GLY A 463 -4.76 27.03 -0.55
CA GLY A 463 -5.94 27.31 -1.38
C GLY A 463 -7.21 27.69 -0.60
N HIS A 464 -7.24 27.49 0.73
CA HIS A 464 -8.40 27.82 1.57
C HIS A 464 -8.32 29.21 2.22
N ASP A 465 -7.17 29.89 2.14
CA ASP A 465 -6.95 31.20 2.79
C ASP A 465 -7.17 32.42 1.85
N ILE A 466 -7.59 32.21 0.59
CA ILE A 466 -7.70 33.30 -0.40
C ILE A 466 -9.13 33.90 -0.49
N THR A 467 -10.15 33.32 0.16
CA THR A 467 -11.53 33.88 0.14
C THR A 467 -11.91 34.65 1.41
N GLY A 468 -10.92 35.06 2.22
CA GLY A 468 -11.12 35.76 3.48
C GLY A 468 -10.62 37.21 3.47
N ARG A 469 -11.01 38.03 2.48
CA ARG A 469 -11.02 39.50 2.59
C ARG A 469 -12.16 40.11 1.80
#